data_AF-A0A8W7PXF4-F1
#
_entry.id   AF-A0A8W7PXF4-F1
#
_cell.length_a   1.000
_cell.length_b   1.000
_cell.length_c   1.000
_cell.angle_alpha   90.00
_cell.angle_beta   90.00
_cell.angle_gamma   90.00
#
_symmetry.space_group_name_H-M   'P 1'
#
loop_
_entity.id
_entity.type
_entity.pdbx_description
1 polymer ?
#
loop_
_entity_poly.entity_id
_entity_poly.type
_entity_poly.pdbx_seq_one_letter_code
_entity_poly.pdbx_strand_id
1 'polypeptide(L)'
;MKTYHTLQTEAKEAEKKLRLAENQRMKLQQSVPKEKLERSKKYRLIEKEVLKRKNKYTDARLKALKAKNEYQLCLEASNTTIHKYFVEDLSDLIDSQPPQQSIAIVTHQPPLPSSHHAPPLIGEKLSNERKDADFIHYDSVDHLKASPYSYHDEPHSFENSFEFVEDMALFTYEVLETTV
;
A
#
# COMPACT_ATOMS: atom_id res chain seq x y z
N MET A 1 -6.60 8.17 3.41
CA MET A 1 -7.36 6.91 3.25
C MET A 1 -7.53 6.06 4.52
N LYS A 2 -6.83 6.34 5.63
CA LYS A 2 -7.10 5.72 6.94
C LYS A 2 -8.54 5.97 7.43
N THR A 3 -9.12 7.12 7.06
CA THR A 3 -10.50 7.51 7.42
C THR A 3 -11.55 6.49 7.03
N TYR A 4 -11.49 5.92 5.82
CA TYR A 4 -12.43 4.88 5.39
C TYR A 4 -12.35 3.67 6.30
N HIS A 5 -11.14 3.14 6.52
CA HIS A 5 -10.90 1.97 7.35
C HIS A 5 -11.38 2.19 8.79
N THR A 6 -11.08 3.34 9.40
CA THR A 6 -11.58 3.67 10.75
C THR A 6 -13.11 3.67 10.81
N LEU A 7 -13.78 4.34 9.87
CA LEU A 7 -15.24 4.42 9.84
C LEU A 7 -15.88 3.06 9.53
N GLN A 8 -15.25 2.23 8.69
CA GLN A 8 -15.70 0.88 8.41
C GLN A 8 -15.62 0.00 9.66
N THR A 9 -14.53 0.08 10.43
CA THR A 9 -14.41 -0.60 11.73
C THR A 9 -15.49 -0.14 12.70
N GLU A 10 -15.74 1.17 12.81
CA GLU A 10 -16.82 1.70 13.66
C GLU A 10 -18.20 1.19 13.24
N ALA A 11 -18.47 1.09 11.93
CA ALA A 11 -19.70 0.54 11.40
C ALA A 11 -19.86 -0.96 11.73
N LYS A 12 -18.81 -1.76 11.55
CA LYS A 12 -18.76 -3.19 11.92
C LYS A 12 -19.01 -3.38 13.43
N GLU A 13 -18.42 -2.54 14.28
CA GLU A 13 -18.65 -2.58 15.72
C GLU A 13 -20.10 -2.22 16.10
N ALA A 14 -20.69 -1.21 15.45
CA ALA A 14 -22.07 -0.83 15.66
C ALA A 14 -23.04 -1.93 15.22
N GLU A 15 -22.74 -2.61 14.11
CA GLU A 15 -23.48 -3.78 13.62
C GLU A 15 -23.42 -4.93 14.62
N LYS A 16 -22.23 -5.27 15.14
CA LYS A 16 -22.08 -6.30 16.16
C LYS A 16 -22.95 -6.00 17.39
N LYS A 17 -22.96 -4.74 17.84
CA LYS A 17 -23.80 -4.27 18.96
C LYS A 17 -25.29 -4.35 18.65
N LEU A 18 -25.72 -4.09 17.41
CA LEU A 18 -27.11 -4.25 16.97
C LEU A 18 -27.50 -5.73 16.96
N ARG A 19 -26.70 -6.60 16.34
CA ARG A 19 -26.94 -8.04 16.24
C ARG A 19 -27.08 -8.70 17.62
N LEU A 20 -26.27 -8.28 18.59
CA LEU A 20 -26.40 -8.74 19.97
C LEU A 20 -27.74 -8.34 20.60
N ALA A 21 -28.21 -7.11 20.39
CA ALA A 21 -29.50 -6.64 20.91
C ALA A 21 -30.68 -7.36 20.22
N GLU A 22 -30.59 -7.58 18.90
CA GLU A 22 -31.60 -8.33 18.15
C GLU A 22 -31.69 -9.80 18.60
N ASN A 23 -30.55 -10.43 18.87
CA ASN A 23 -30.50 -11.78 19.43
C ASN A 23 -31.15 -11.84 20.83
N GLN A 24 -30.95 -10.82 21.67
CA GLN A 24 -31.63 -10.73 22.97
C GLN A 24 -33.15 -10.59 22.80
N ARG A 25 -33.60 -9.77 21.84
CA ARG A 25 -35.02 -9.64 21.48
C ARG A 25 -35.60 -10.98 21.02
N MET A 26 -34.90 -11.67 20.13
CA MET A 26 -35.34 -12.96 19.57
C MET A 26 -35.48 -14.03 20.67
N LYS A 27 -34.50 -14.13 21.58
CA LYS A 27 -34.58 -15.04 22.74
C LYS A 27 -35.76 -14.72 23.66
N LEU A 28 -36.06 -13.45 23.89
CA LEU A 28 -37.21 -13.06 24.71
C LEU A 28 -38.54 -13.37 24.00
N GLN A 29 -38.60 -13.18 22.69
CA GLN A 29 -39.77 -13.50 21.87
C GLN A 29 -40.06 -15.01 21.81
N GLN A 30 -39.03 -15.85 21.88
CA GLN A 30 -39.18 -17.31 21.95
C GLN A 30 -39.59 -17.81 23.34
N SER A 31 -39.17 -17.13 24.41
CA SER A 31 -39.44 -17.57 25.79
C SER A 31 -40.76 -17.06 26.37
N VAL A 32 -41.34 -16.00 25.78
CA VAL A 32 -42.57 -15.37 26.28
C VAL A 32 -43.70 -15.53 25.24
N PRO A 33 -44.88 -16.05 25.62
CA PRO A 33 -46.03 -16.13 24.73
C PRO A 33 -46.40 -14.76 24.14
N LYS A 34 -46.72 -14.71 22.83
CA LYS A 34 -46.97 -13.46 22.08
C LYS A 34 -47.97 -12.51 22.76
N GLU A 35 -49.04 -13.04 23.37
CA GLU A 35 -50.05 -12.22 24.11
C GLU A 35 -49.50 -11.51 25.35
N LYS A 36 -48.45 -12.05 25.97
CA LYS A 36 -47.81 -11.45 27.15
C LYS A 36 -46.59 -10.59 26.77
N LEU A 37 -46.11 -10.71 25.53
CA LEU A 37 -44.94 -10.02 25.03
C LEU A 37 -45.17 -8.51 24.89
N GLU A 38 -46.29 -8.12 24.28
CA GLU A 38 -46.72 -6.72 24.11
C GLU A 38 -46.97 -5.99 25.45
N ARG A 39 -47.39 -6.75 26.48
CA ARG A 39 -47.58 -6.22 27.85
C ARG A 39 -46.29 -6.23 28.67
N SER A 40 -45.23 -6.89 28.21
CA SER A 40 -43.97 -7.01 28.95
C SER A 40 -43.16 -5.71 28.85
N LYS A 41 -42.98 -5.04 30.00
CA LYS A 41 -42.08 -3.88 30.11
C LYS A 41 -40.66 -4.20 29.62
N LYS A 42 -40.17 -5.41 29.89
CA LYS A 42 -38.84 -5.89 29.46
C LYS A 42 -38.72 -5.93 27.94
N TYR A 43 -39.76 -6.40 27.24
CA TYR A 43 -39.76 -6.48 25.78
C TYR A 43 -39.73 -5.08 25.15
N ARG A 44 -40.56 -4.15 25.63
CA ARG A 44 -40.55 -2.74 25.14
C ARG A 44 -39.21 -2.05 25.35
N LEU A 45 -38.51 -2.33 26.46
CA LEU A 45 -37.18 -1.79 26.70
C LEU A 45 -36.14 -2.33 25.71
N ILE A 46 -36.19 -3.63 25.42
CA ILE A 46 -35.29 -4.25 24.44
C ILE A 46 -35.59 -3.72 23.03
N GLU A 47 -36.85 -3.55 22.65
CA GLU A 47 -37.19 -2.95 21.34
C GLU A 47 -36.66 -1.52 21.20
N LYS A 48 -36.80 -0.69 22.23
CA LYS A 48 -36.21 0.65 22.24
C LYS A 48 -34.68 0.60 22.08
N GLU A 49 -34.03 -0.35 22.74
CA GLU A 49 -32.57 -0.50 22.61
C GLU A 49 -32.17 -0.99 21.22
N VAL A 50 -32.89 -1.95 20.63
CA VAL A 50 -32.67 -2.40 19.25
C VAL A 50 -32.83 -1.22 18.28
N LEU A 51 -33.89 -0.42 18.43
CA LEU A 51 -34.11 0.75 17.57
C LEU A 51 -32.97 1.77 17.72
N LYS A 52 -32.51 2.04 18.94
CA LYS A 52 -31.36 2.92 19.21
C LYS A 52 -30.08 2.41 18.54
N ARG A 53 -29.79 1.11 18.64
CA ARG A 53 -28.61 0.51 17.98
C ARG A 53 -28.73 0.50 16.47
N LYS A 54 -29.94 0.30 15.94
CA LYS A 54 -30.21 0.35 14.51
C LYS A 54 -29.91 1.73 13.95
N ASN A 55 -30.39 2.79 14.59
CA ASN A 55 -30.08 4.17 14.17
C ASN A 55 -28.58 4.45 14.20
N LYS A 56 -27.89 4.06 15.28
CA LYS A 56 -26.43 4.23 15.38
C LYS A 56 -25.66 3.47 14.30
N TYR A 57 -26.06 2.25 13.97
CA TYR A 57 -25.48 1.47 12.87
C TYR A 57 -25.74 2.13 11.52
N THR A 58 -26.97 2.55 11.25
CA THR A 58 -27.31 3.24 9.99
C THR A 58 -26.46 4.48 9.78
N ASP A 59 -26.29 5.31 10.82
CA ASP A 59 -25.46 6.52 10.76
C ASP A 59 -23.97 6.18 10.52
N ALA A 60 -23.43 5.18 11.23
CA ALA A 60 -22.05 4.74 11.08
C ALA A 60 -21.81 4.15 9.68
N ARG A 61 -22.73 3.32 9.19
CA ARG A 61 -22.69 2.72 7.85
C ARG A 61 -22.74 3.79 6.76
N LEU A 62 -23.59 4.81 6.91
CA LEU A 62 -23.66 5.92 5.96
C LEU A 62 -22.34 6.70 5.91
N LYS A 63 -21.70 6.94 7.06
CA LYS A 63 -20.38 7.60 7.11
C LYS A 63 -19.30 6.75 6.44
N ALA A 64 -19.25 5.46 6.73
CA ALA A 64 -18.31 4.52 6.11
C ALA A 64 -18.51 4.47 4.59
N LEU A 65 -19.76 4.43 4.11
CA LEU A 65 -20.08 4.43 2.69
C LEU A 65 -19.61 5.70 1.98
N LYS A 66 -19.85 6.88 2.58
CA LYS A 66 -19.34 8.14 2.04
C LYS A 66 -17.81 8.13 1.94
N ALA A 67 -17.13 7.70 3.01
CA ALA A 67 -15.68 7.61 3.00
C ALA A 67 -15.14 6.57 2.00
N LYS A 68 -15.89 5.49 1.73
CA LYS A 68 -15.56 4.50 0.69
C LYS A 68 -15.61 5.13 -0.69
N ASN A 69 -16.65 5.91 -0.98
CA ASN A 69 -16.80 6.57 -2.27
C ASN A 69 -15.66 7.57 -2.51
N GLU A 70 -15.36 8.41 -1.52
CA GLU A 70 -14.21 9.33 -1.58
C GLU A 70 -12.89 8.58 -1.76
N TYR A 71 -12.72 7.45 -1.06
CA TYR A 71 -11.54 6.60 -1.21
C TYR A 71 -11.42 6.13 -2.67
N GLN A 72 -12.50 5.62 -3.25
CA GLN A 72 -12.51 5.11 -4.62
C GLN A 72 -12.17 6.22 -5.63
N LEU A 73 -12.79 7.40 -5.50
CA LEU A 73 -12.52 8.55 -6.37
C LEU A 73 -11.04 8.97 -6.32
N CYS A 74 -10.45 9.05 -5.12
CA CYS A 74 -9.03 9.39 -4.99
C CYS A 74 -8.12 8.31 -5.59
N LEU A 75 -8.48 7.04 -5.45
CA LEU A 75 -7.72 5.92 -6.01
C LEU A 75 -7.71 5.98 -7.53
N GLU A 76 -8.88 6.18 -8.15
CA GLU A 76 -9.03 6.30 -9.60
C GLU A 76 -8.28 7.51 -10.17
N ALA A 77 -8.40 8.67 -9.50
CA ALA A 77 -7.66 9.87 -9.88
C ALA A 77 -6.14 9.66 -9.80
N SER A 78 -5.66 8.97 -8.76
CA SER A 78 -4.24 8.65 -8.58
C SER A 78 -3.76 7.69 -9.67
N ASN A 79 -4.50 6.62 -9.93
CA ASN A 79 -4.19 5.67 -10.98
C ASN A 79 -4.14 6.35 -12.35
N THR A 80 -5.12 7.18 -12.67
CA THR A 80 -5.16 7.94 -13.93
C THR A 80 -3.94 8.85 -14.05
N THR A 81 -3.58 9.56 -12.97
CA THR A 81 -2.41 10.46 -12.95
C THR A 81 -1.11 9.69 -13.15
N ILE A 82 -0.95 8.56 -12.46
CA ILE A 82 0.22 7.69 -12.59
C ILE A 82 0.32 7.17 -14.04
N HIS A 83 -0.79 6.67 -14.59
CA HIS A 83 -0.83 6.19 -15.97
C HIS A 83 -0.43 7.28 -16.96
N LYS A 84 -1.03 8.47 -16.86
CA LYS A 84 -0.71 9.60 -17.73
C LYS A 84 0.77 9.97 -17.65
N TYR A 85 1.31 10.08 -16.43
CA TYR A 85 2.71 10.42 -16.22
C TYR A 85 3.65 9.44 -16.92
N PHE A 86 3.43 8.14 -16.74
CA PHE A 86 4.34 7.11 -17.29
C PHE A 86 4.14 6.84 -18.78
N VAL A 87 2.92 6.96 -19.30
CA VAL A 87 2.62 6.62 -20.70
C VAL A 87 2.81 7.82 -21.61
N GLU A 88 2.30 8.98 -21.22
CA GLU A 88 2.30 10.19 -22.05
C GLU A 88 3.48 11.09 -21.67
N ASP A 89 3.51 11.60 -20.44
CA ASP A 89 4.39 12.71 -20.08
C ASP A 89 5.89 12.32 -20.14
N LEU A 90 6.25 11.09 -19.77
CA LEU A 90 7.64 10.60 -19.89
C LEU A 90 8.07 10.35 -21.33
N SER A 91 7.17 9.86 -22.19
CA SER A 91 7.46 9.64 -23.61
C SER A 91 7.75 10.97 -24.29
N ASP A 92 6.90 11.97 -24.05
CA ASP A 92 7.06 13.34 -24.57
C ASP A 92 8.39 13.97 -24.08
N LEU A 93 8.80 13.71 -22.84
CA LEU A 93 10.06 14.22 -22.30
C LEU A 93 11.29 13.59 -22.97
N ILE A 94 11.22 12.30 -23.32
CA ILE A 94 12.31 11.59 -24.00
C ILE A 94 12.40 12.05 -25.46
N ASP A 95 11.27 12.14 -26.15
CA ASP A 95 11.22 12.54 -27.56
C ASP A 95 11.60 14.01 -27.78
N SER A 96 11.41 14.86 -26.76
CA SER A 96 11.87 16.25 -26.77
C SER A 96 13.36 16.43 -26.43
N GLN A 97 14.08 15.36 -26.04
CA GLN A 97 15.53 15.44 -25.87
C GLN A 97 16.20 15.48 -27.24
N PRO A 98 17.10 16.46 -27.50
CA PRO A 98 17.79 16.53 -28.77
C PRO A 98 18.59 15.25 -28.98
N PRO A 99 18.67 14.72 -30.22
CA PRO A 99 19.49 13.56 -30.52
C PRO A 99 20.90 13.84 -30.01
N GLN A 100 21.42 12.96 -29.15
CA GLN A 100 22.79 13.06 -28.67
C GLN A 100 23.67 13.21 -29.91
N GLN A 101 24.28 14.39 -30.09
CA GLN A 101 25.28 14.58 -31.12
C GLN A 101 26.33 13.52 -30.86
N SER A 102 26.45 12.56 -31.76
CA SER A 102 27.49 11.54 -31.75
C SER A 102 28.81 12.25 -31.53
N ILE A 103 29.35 12.12 -30.31
CA ILE A 103 30.66 12.64 -29.97
C ILE A 103 31.60 11.86 -30.89
N ALA A 104 32.05 12.51 -31.97
CA ALA A 104 33.07 11.95 -32.83
C ALA A 104 34.31 11.79 -31.96
N ILE A 105 34.55 10.57 -31.50
CA ILE A 105 35.80 10.21 -30.83
C ILE A 105 36.87 10.31 -31.92
N VAL A 106 37.52 11.47 -32.03
CA VAL A 106 38.75 11.61 -32.80
C VAL A 106 39.77 10.74 -32.08
N THR A 107 39.88 9.50 -32.53
CA THR A 107 40.94 8.59 -32.10
C THR A 107 42.26 9.11 -32.65
N HIS A 108 42.99 9.85 -31.83
CA HIS A 108 44.42 10.06 -32.05
C HIS A 108 45.11 8.74 -31.71
N GLN A 109 45.26 7.87 -32.71
CA GLN A 109 46.08 6.68 -32.61
C GLN A 109 47.55 7.11 -32.43
N PRO A 110 48.22 6.79 -31.30
CA PRO A 110 49.63 7.11 -31.14
C PRO A 110 50.46 6.18 -32.04
N PRO A 111 51.57 6.66 -32.66
CA PRO A 111 52.39 5.80 -33.49
C PRO A 111 53.08 4.72 -32.65
N LEU A 112 53.09 3.49 -33.17
CA LEU A 112 53.74 2.33 -32.55
C LEU A 112 55.27 2.53 -32.50
N PRO A 113 55.95 2.19 -31.39
CA PRO A 113 57.41 2.27 -31.31
C PRO A 113 58.09 1.09 -32.04
N SER A 114 59.05 1.41 -32.90
CA SER A 114 59.93 0.44 -33.55
C SER A 114 60.83 -0.29 -32.55
N SER A 115 60.88 -1.60 -32.72
CA SER A 115 61.80 -2.54 -32.07
C SER A 115 63.27 -2.16 -32.31
N HIS A 116 64.01 -1.80 -31.26
CA HIS A 116 65.43 -2.08 -31.18
C HIS A 116 65.86 -2.44 -29.75
N HIS A 117 66.53 -3.58 -29.70
CA HIS A 117 67.03 -4.35 -28.57
C HIS A 117 68.23 -3.69 -27.88
N ALA A 118 68.25 -3.63 -26.53
CA ALA A 118 69.39 -3.97 -25.65
C ALA A 118 69.10 -3.60 -24.17
N PRO A 119 69.25 -4.53 -23.20
CA PRO A 119 69.27 -4.19 -21.76
C PRO A 119 70.72 -4.03 -21.25
N PRO A 120 70.96 -3.16 -20.23
CA PRO A 120 71.49 -3.74 -18.98
C PRO A 120 71.13 -3.02 -17.66
N LEU A 121 70.93 -3.87 -16.64
CA LEU A 121 71.47 -3.88 -15.25
C LEU A 121 71.26 -2.71 -14.25
N ILE A 122 70.66 -3.15 -13.12
CA ILE A 122 70.98 -2.86 -11.71
C ILE A 122 70.59 -1.48 -11.13
N GLY A 123 69.50 -1.51 -10.36
CA GLY A 123 69.51 -1.13 -8.94
C GLY A 123 69.46 0.36 -8.59
N GLU A 124 68.27 0.86 -8.25
CA GLU A 124 68.11 1.82 -7.15
C GLU A 124 66.67 1.85 -6.65
N LYS A 125 66.50 1.76 -5.32
CA LYS A 125 65.28 2.14 -4.61
C LYS A 125 65.24 3.66 -4.55
N LEU A 126 64.14 4.27 -4.98
CA LEU A 126 63.67 5.53 -4.39
C LEU A 126 62.14 5.63 -4.40
N SER A 127 61.64 5.59 -3.17
CA SER A 127 60.43 6.17 -2.59
C SER A 127 59.44 6.99 -3.44
N ASN A 128 58.18 6.71 -3.13
CA ASN A 128 57.07 7.62 -2.83
C ASN A 128 56.01 7.95 -3.89
N GLU A 129 54.80 7.49 -3.51
CA GLU A 129 53.51 8.17 -3.54
C GLU A 129 52.87 8.48 -4.89
N ARG A 130 51.82 7.71 -5.20
CA ARG A 130 50.49 8.28 -5.45
C ARG A 130 49.40 7.29 -5.00
N LYS A 131 48.46 7.83 -4.24
CA LYS A 131 47.32 7.15 -3.63
C LYS A 131 46.25 7.00 -4.69
N ASP A 132 45.88 5.77 -5.02
CA ASP A 132 44.59 5.50 -5.68
C ASP A 132 43.60 5.13 -4.58
N ALA A 133 42.80 6.13 -4.21
CA ALA A 133 41.58 5.96 -3.46
C ALA A 133 40.54 5.26 -4.34
N ASP A 134 39.70 4.45 -3.68
CA ASP A 134 38.41 3.95 -4.19
C ASP A 134 38.41 2.61 -4.95
N PHE A 135 39.19 1.63 -4.47
CA PHE A 135 38.82 0.22 -4.61
C PHE A 135 37.98 -0.22 -3.40
N ILE A 136 36.65 -0.21 -3.52
CA ILE A 136 35.76 -0.74 -2.47
C ILE A 136 35.78 -2.27 -2.53
N HIS A 137 36.47 -2.91 -1.58
CA HIS A 137 36.52 -4.35 -1.40
C HIS A 137 35.26 -4.85 -0.67
N TYR A 138 34.41 -5.62 -1.36
CA TYR A 138 33.09 -6.04 -0.90
C TYR A 138 33.10 -7.34 -0.08
N ASP A 139 34.02 -7.45 0.88
CA ASP A 139 34.01 -8.61 1.79
C ASP A 139 34.60 -8.25 3.17
N SER A 140 33.70 -7.99 4.11
CA SER A 140 33.86 -8.10 5.56
C SER A 140 32.53 -7.72 6.20
N VAL A 141 31.57 -8.63 6.11
CA VAL A 141 30.24 -8.50 6.73
C VAL A 141 30.31 -9.03 8.15
N ASP A 142 30.94 -8.29 9.06
CA ASP A 142 30.78 -8.54 10.48
C ASP A 142 31.11 -7.27 11.27
N HIS A 143 30.20 -6.93 12.19
CA HIS A 143 30.23 -5.78 13.12
C HIS A 143 29.50 -4.51 12.67
N LEU A 144 28.17 -4.58 12.57
CA LEU A 144 27.32 -3.43 12.89
C LEU A 144 26.12 -3.83 13.77
N LYS A 145 26.42 -4.23 15.02
CA LYS A 145 25.43 -4.18 16.11
C LYS A 145 25.28 -2.72 16.55
N ALA A 146 24.38 -1.99 15.89
CA ALA A 146 23.56 -0.88 16.43
C ALA A 146 22.92 -0.09 15.25
N SER A 147 21.99 -0.72 14.53
CA SER A 147 21.06 0.04 13.70
C SER A 147 19.88 0.50 14.56
N PRO A 148 19.46 1.78 14.52
CA PRO A 148 18.27 2.26 15.24
C PRO A 148 16.95 1.72 14.65
N TYR A 149 17.01 1.04 13.51
CA TYR A 149 15.85 0.45 12.85
C TYR A 149 15.72 -1.01 13.26
N SER A 150 15.12 -1.22 14.44
CA SER A 150 14.64 -2.53 14.87
C SER A 150 13.38 -2.86 14.08
N TYR A 151 13.46 -3.82 13.15
CA TYR A 151 12.29 -4.38 12.48
C TYR A 151 11.48 -5.14 13.54
N HIS A 152 10.44 -4.50 14.07
CA HIS A 152 9.49 -5.17 14.96
C HIS A 152 8.66 -6.13 14.10
N ASP A 153 8.95 -7.43 14.24
CA ASP A 153 8.16 -8.53 13.69
C ASP A 153 6.87 -8.68 14.53
N GLU A 154 5.98 -7.69 14.41
CA GLU A 154 4.62 -7.78 14.91
C GLU A 154 3.80 -8.60 13.89
N PRO A 155 3.11 -9.67 14.31
CA PRO A 155 2.31 -10.49 13.40
C PRO A 155 1.08 -9.69 12.99
N HIS A 156 1.17 -8.98 11.87
CA HIS A 156 0.04 -8.30 11.27
C HIS A 156 -0.52 -9.15 10.12
N SER A 157 -1.85 -9.33 10.14
CA SER A 157 -2.70 -9.64 8.98
C SER A 157 -3.09 -11.08 8.64
N PHE A 158 -3.04 -12.08 9.53
CA PHE A 158 -3.77 -13.31 9.19
C PHE A 158 -5.29 -13.10 9.22
N GLU A 159 -5.83 -12.39 10.22
CA GLU A 159 -7.28 -12.10 10.31
C GLU A 159 -7.81 -11.27 9.12
N ASN A 160 -7.02 -10.33 8.58
CA ASN A 160 -7.42 -9.49 7.46
C ASN A 160 -7.37 -10.21 6.10
N SER A 161 -6.66 -11.33 6.01
CA SER A 161 -6.48 -12.04 4.74
C SER A 161 -7.76 -12.73 4.28
N PHE A 162 -8.55 -13.27 5.21
CA PHE A 162 -9.83 -13.92 4.89
C PHE A 162 -10.89 -12.90 4.45
N GLU A 163 -10.95 -11.74 5.13
CA GLU A 163 -11.89 -10.67 4.79
C GLU A 163 -11.55 -9.99 3.45
N PHE A 164 -10.27 -9.88 3.08
CA PHE A 164 -9.85 -9.36 1.77
C PHE A 164 -10.34 -10.23 0.61
N VAL A 165 -10.30 -11.55 0.76
CA VAL A 165 -10.77 -12.50 -0.26
C VAL A 165 -12.29 -12.44 -0.43
N GLU A 166 -13.03 -12.24 0.65
CA GLU A 166 -14.49 -12.12 0.63
C GLU A 166 -14.94 -10.82 -0.06
N ASP A 167 -14.25 -9.70 0.19
CA ASP A 167 -14.48 -8.42 -0.49
C ASP A 167 -14.14 -8.50 -1.99
N MET A 168 -13.12 -9.27 -2.38
CA MET A 168 -12.77 -9.51 -3.79
C MET A 168 -13.83 -10.36 -4.52
N ALA A 169 -14.46 -11.31 -3.81
CA ALA A 169 -15.49 -12.17 -4.38
C ALA A 169 -16.82 -11.45 -4.66
N LEU A 170 -17.09 -10.34 -3.97
CA LEU A 170 -18.28 -9.50 -4.14
C LEU A 170 -18.10 -8.37 -5.16
N PHE A 171 -16.94 -8.31 -5.83
CA PHE A 171 -16.65 -7.30 -6.83
C PHE A 171 -17.36 -7.63 -8.15
N THR A 172 -18.54 -7.02 -8.38
CA THR A 172 -19.25 -7.08 -9.66
C THR A 172 -19.11 -5.77 -10.41
N TYR A 173 -18.63 -5.83 -11.66
CA TYR A 173 -18.66 -4.70 -12.59
C TYR A 173 -20.11 -4.46 -13.06
N GLU A 174 -20.63 -3.25 -12.86
CA GLU A 174 -21.78 -2.79 -13.67
C GLU A 174 -21.24 -2.32 -15.03
N VAL A 175 -21.63 -3.02 -16.09
CA VAL A 175 -21.38 -2.59 -17.47
C VAL A 175 -22.44 -1.56 -17.82
N LEU A 176 -22.03 -0.29 -17.98
CA LEU A 176 -22.88 0.73 -18.57
C LEU A 176 -23.04 0.44 -20.08
N GLU A 177 -24.15 -0.18 -20.46
CA GLU A 177 -24.58 -0.21 -21.86
C GLU A 177 -24.98 1.21 -22.28
N THR A 178 -24.18 1.82 -23.15
CA THR A 178 -24.51 3.08 -23.82
C THR A 178 -25.32 2.73 -25.05
N THR A 179 -26.64 2.94 -25.00
CA THR A 179 -27.51 2.84 -26.18
C THR A 179 -27.23 4.01 -27.13
N VAL A 180 -26.91 3.67 -28.38
CA VAL A 180 -26.74 4.60 -29.53
C VAL A 180 -28.08 5.15 -29.97
#